data_AF-A0AB34J4V5-F1
#
_entry.id   AF-A0AB34J4V5-F1
#
_cell.length_a   1.000
_cell.length_b   1.000
_cell.length_c   1.000
_cell.angle_alpha   90.00
_cell.angle_beta   90.00
_cell.angle_gamma   90.00
#
_symmetry.space_group_name_H-M   'P 1'
#
loop_
_entity.id
_entity.type
_entity.pdbx_description
1 polymer ?
#
loop_
_entity_poly.entity_id
_entity_poly.type
_entity_poly.pdbx_seq_one_letter_code
_entity_poly.pdbx_strand_id
1 'polypeptide(L)'
;MATTTHINNPISLSSPAAVDNSSHDHPLILNADEPLVISTPFLQWQSFPPAAPGGPPRMGIPHHRAIKAFARRCSLSTAAADLTGMAAIDCFVLFLSAAAWQRLLNELLASKLLEGGPFTAWSTFLDRIERIEVTTPSSLALTMNDFDLGESFEAPAIPGRAAIPGAAGRRGQPRAPAIPAVAAQPAQPGPPDIAYLSLVTINTMFYPSTNSPLGSWCDLVGALGVGRTRSSRRPPLANVRTADVMLSSAVASRVLGSGANQAPNALIAVHLPDMFREMQLPNLSFGRVEHR
;
A
#
# COMPACT_ATOMS: atom_id res chain seq x y z
N MET A 1 16.14 8.50 37.06
CA MET A 1 15.91 9.22 35.79
C MET A 1 17.03 8.84 34.84
N ALA A 2 16.78 7.88 33.94
CA ALA A 2 17.74 7.51 32.91
C ALA A 2 17.31 8.23 31.63
N THR A 3 18.10 9.23 31.22
CA THR A 3 17.93 9.96 29.98
C THR A 3 18.46 9.08 28.86
N THR A 4 17.59 8.30 28.22
CA THR A 4 17.96 7.56 27.00
C THR A 4 18.12 8.58 25.88
N THR A 5 19.36 8.95 25.59
CA THR A 5 19.73 9.65 24.37
C THR A 5 19.43 8.75 23.17
N HIS A 6 18.31 9.01 22.48
CA HIS A 6 18.06 8.44 21.16
C HIS A 6 19.10 9.02 20.20
N ILE A 7 20.18 8.28 19.97
CA ILE A 7 21.06 8.50 18.84
C ILE A 7 20.23 8.09 17.62
N ASN A 8 19.73 9.08 16.87
CA ASN A 8 19.02 8.89 15.61
C ASN A 8 20.01 8.38 14.56
N ASN A 9 20.34 7.10 14.59
CA ASN A 9 20.94 6.45 13.44
C ASN A 9 19.90 6.43 12.31
N PRO A 10 20.29 6.72 11.06
CA PRO A 10 19.38 6.63 9.94
C PRO A 10 18.85 5.19 9.81
N ILE A 11 17.54 5.05 9.67
CA ILE A 11 16.90 3.76 9.44
C ILE A 11 17.52 3.16 8.19
N SER A 12 18.07 1.96 8.35
CA SER A 12 18.59 1.17 7.24
C SER A 12 17.51 0.19 6.81
N LEU A 13 16.76 0.56 5.77
CA LEU A 13 15.86 -0.39 5.13
C LEU A 13 16.69 -1.43 4.39
N SER A 14 16.54 -2.68 4.80
CA SER A 14 17.11 -3.78 4.02
C SER A 14 16.35 -3.89 2.70
N SER A 15 17.06 -3.87 1.56
CA SER A 15 16.49 -4.38 0.32
C SER A 15 15.97 -5.81 0.58
N PRO A 16 14.78 -6.20 0.08
CA PRO A 16 14.26 -7.54 0.29
C PRO A 16 15.30 -8.56 -0.19
N ALA A 17 15.82 -9.36 0.74
CA ALA A 17 16.69 -10.47 0.40
C ALA A 17 15.88 -11.43 -0.46
N ALA A 18 16.13 -11.43 -1.79
CA ALA A 18 15.46 -12.22 -2.82
C ALA A 18 14.16 -12.87 -2.32
N VAL A 19 13.18 -12.02 -1.98
CA VAL A 19 11.86 -12.51 -1.66
C VAL A 19 11.37 -13.05 -2.98
N ASP A 20 11.08 -14.34 -3.03
CA ASP A 20 10.41 -14.96 -4.16
C ASP A 20 9.35 -13.97 -4.66
N ASN A 21 9.44 -13.55 -5.93
CA ASN A 21 8.51 -12.58 -6.51
C ASN A 21 7.04 -13.08 -6.47
N SER A 22 6.81 -14.30 -5.97
CA SER A 22 5.51 -14.82 -5.58
C SER A 22 4.97 -14.23 -4.26
N SER A 23 5.76 -13.62 -3.37
CA SER A 23 5.30 -13.16 -2.04
C SER A 23 4.61 -11.79 -2.09
N HIS A 24 3.38 -11.84 -2.62
CA HIS A 24 2.14 -11.06 -2.56
C HIS A 24 1.93 -9.77 -1.70
N ASP A 25 2.85 -9.32 -0.84
CA ASP A 25 2.63 -8.09 -0.04
C ASP A 25 3.96 -7.47 0.41
N HIS A 26 4.78 -6.91 -0.50
CA HIS A 26 6.10 -6.30 -0.23
C HIS A 26 6.19 -5.62 1.15
N PRO A 27 6.67 -6.31 2.20
CA PRO A 27 6.52 -5.84 3.56
C PRO A 27 7.57 -4.77 3.86
N LEU A 28 7.24 -3.87 4.79
CA LEU A 28 8.23 -2.97 5.36
C LEU A 28 9.03 -3.77 6.40
N ILE A 29 10.33 -3.96 6.15
CA ILE A 29 11.22 -4.77 6.98
C ILE A 29 12.24 -3.87 7.67
N LEU A 30 12.35 -4.02 8.99
CA LEU A 30 13.29 -3.31 9.87
C LEU A 30 14.05 -4.31 10.73
N ASN A 31 15.14 -3.87 11.36
CA ASN A 31 15.77 -4.68 12.41
C ASN A 31 14.86 -4.77 13.64
N ALA A 32 14.94 -5.87 14.38
CA ALA A 32 14.08 -6.09 15.54
C ALA A 32 14.36 -5.11 16.70
N ASP A 33 15.58 -4.58 16.77
CA ASP A 33 16.04 -3.61 17.76
C ASP A 33 15.76 -2.14 17.35
N GLU A 34 15.21 -1.91 16.16
CA GLU A 34 14.86 -0.58 15.69
C GLU A 34 13.83 0.06 16.64
N PRO A 35 14.07 1.29 17.16
CA PRO A 35 13.15 1.98 18.08
C PRO A 35 11.70 2.03 17.59
N LEU A 36 11.49 2.14 16.28
CA LEU A 36 10.18 2.15 15.67
C LEU A 36 9.43 0.82 15.90
N VAL A 37 10.12 -0.31 15.77
CA VAL A 37 9.56 -1.66 15.99
C VAL A 37 9.18 -1.84 17.46
N ILE A 38 10.09 -1.47 18.36
CA ILE A 38 9.89 -1.58 19.82
C ILE A 38 8.74 -0.69 20.30
N SER A 39 8.61 0.52 19.73
CA SER A 39 7.65 1.52 20.18
C SER A 39 6.26 1.36 19.57
N THR A 40 6.07 0.43 18.61
CA THR A 40 4.79 0.23 17.90
C THR A 40 4.33 -1.24 17.85
N PRO A 41 4.30 -1.96 18.99
CA PRO A 41 3.92 -3.38 19.01
C PRO A 41 2.51 -3.65 18.47
N PHE A 42 1.61 -2.67 18.58
CA PHE A 42 0.22 -2.76 18.08
C PHE A 42 0.12 -2.91 16.55
N LEU A 43 1.19 -2.62 15.79
CA LEU A 43 1.25 -2.86 14.35
C LEU A 43 1.39 -4.35 14.00
N GLN A 44 1.59 -5.22 15.01
CA GLN A 44 1.77 -6.66 14.90
C GLN A 44 2.91 -7.03 13.95
N TRP A 45 4.10 -6.52 14.28
CA TRP A 45 5.35 -6.89 13.63
C TRP A 45 5.56 -8.41 13.68
N GLN A 46 5.93 -9.01 12.55
CA GLN A 46 6.20 -10.44 12.43
C GLN A 46 7.69 -10.70 12.21
N SER A 47 8.20 -11.80 12.76
CA SER A 47 9.59 -12.20 12.56
C SER A 47 9.89 -12.42 11.07
N PHE A 48 10.99 -11.84 10.60
CA PHE A 48 11.46 -11.98 9.22
C PHE A 48 12.88 -12.59 9.22
N PRO A 49 13.21 -13.47 8.25
CA PRO A 49 14.55 -14.04 8.16
C PRO A 49 15.64 -12.95 8.10
N PRO A 50 16.85 -13.16 8.63
CA PRO A 50 17.98 -12.23 8.46
C PRO A 50 18.36 -11.99 6.99
N ALA A 51 18.97 -10.85 6.68
CA ALA A 51 19.37 -10.48 5.30
C ALA A 51 20.51 -11.35 4.76
N ALA A 52 21.35 -11.84 5.66
CA ALA A 52 22.48 -12.70 5.41
C ALA A 52 22.62 -13.68 6.60
N PRO A 53 23.27 -14.83 6.39
CA PRO A 53 23.58 -15.75 7.49
C PRO A 53 24.30 -15.03 8.64
N GLY A 54 23.79 -15.16 9.87
CA GLY A 54 24.35 -14.49 11.05
C GLY A 54 24.03 -12.99 11.18
N GLY A 55 23.21 -12.43 10.28
CA GLY A 55 22.73 -11.05 10.38
C GLY A 55 21.76 -10.79 11.54
N PRO A 56 21.48 -9.52 11.88
CA PRO A 56 20.57 -9.18 12.97
C PRO A 56 19.16 -9.71 12.71
N PRO A 57 18.38 -10.03 13.77
CA PRO A 57 16.98 -10.41 13.62
C PRO A 57 16.20 -9.25 13.01
N ARG A 58 15.24 -9.58 12.14
CA ARG A 58 14.42 -8.59 11.43
C ARG A 58 12.94 -8.80 11.73
N MET A 59 12.19 -7.73 11.64
CA MET A 59 10.75 -7.68 11.84
C MET A 59 10.09 -7.00 10.63
N GLY A 60 8.97 -7.55 10.17
CA GLY A 60 8.22 -7.04 9.03
C GLY A 60 6.77 -6.73 9.37
N ILE A 61 6.21 -5.71 8.73
CA ILE A 61 4.76 -5.48 8.70
C ILE A 61 4.25 -5.43 7.26
N PRO A 62 2.99 -5.87 7.03
CA PRO A 62 2.33 -5.68 5.74
C PRO A 62 2.29 -4.21 5.35
N HIS A 63 2.52 -3.94 4.07
CA HIS A 63 2.69 -2.57 3.60
C HIS A 63 1.43 -1.72 3.71
N HIS A 64 0.24 -2.30 3.55
CA HIS A 64 -1.01 -1.58 3.74
C HIS A 64 -1.13 -1.02 5.17
N ARG A 65 -0.58 -1.73 6.18
CA ARG A 65 -0.50 -1.23 7.56
C ARG A 65 0.57 -0.16 7.70
N ALA A 66 1.71 -0.32 7.03
CA ALA A 66 2.76 0.70 7.01
C ALA A 66 2.25 2.02 6.41
N ILE A 67 1.53 1.98 5.28
CA ILE A 67 0.89 3.16 4.67
C ILE A 67 -0.09 3.78 5.67
N LYS A 68 -1.02 2.97 6.19
CA LYS A 68 -2.04 3.44 7.13
C LYS A 68 -1.41 4.16 8.34
N ALA A 69 -0.29 3.63 8.82
CA ALA A 69 0.42 4.15 9.98
C ALA A 69 1.20 5.42 9.62
N PHE A 70 2.12 5.36 8.68
CA PHE A 70 3.19 6.35 8.57
C PHE A 70 3.00 7.37 7.43
N ALA A 71 2.18 7.09 6.42
CA ALA A 71 2.07 7.96 5.24
C ALA A 71 1.06 9.11 5.37
N ARG A 72 0.34 9.22 6.50
CA ARG A 72 -0.75 10.20 6.67
C ARG A 72 -0.28 11.65 6.53
N ARG A 73 0.94 11.95 6.99
CA ARG A 73 1.56 13.29 6.96
C ARG A 73 2.21 13.62 5.61
N CYS A 74 2.27 12.67 4.69
CA CYS A 74 2.81 12.91 3.37
C CYS A 74 1.94 13.87 2.57
N SER A 75 2.60 14.70 1.77
CA SER A 75 1.97 15.53 0.75
C SER A 75 2.29 14.99 -0.64
N LEU A 76 1.63 15.53 -1.66
CA LEU A 76 1.96 15.25 -3.05
C LEU A 76 2.73 16.42 -3.66
N SER A 77 3.68 16.10 -4.52
CA SER A 77 4.38 17.07 -5.35
C SER A 77 3.39 17.87 -6.19
N THR A 78 3.67 19.17 -6.34
CA THR A 78 2.87 20.09 -7.15
C THR A 78 3.40 20.21 -8.59
N ALA A 79 4.46 19.49 -8.94
CA ALA A 79 5.00 19.50 -10.28
C ALA A 79 4.00 18.88 -11.28
N ALA A 80 3.81 19.53 -12.44
CA ALA A 80 2.78 19.12 -13.41
C ALA A 80 2.95 17.66 -13.91
N ALA A 81 4.19 17.22 -14.10
CA ALA A 81 4.49 15.84 -14.49
C ALA A 81 4.09 14.84 -13.40
N ASP A 82 4.35 15.19 -12.12
CA ASP A 82 3.98 14.34 -10.99
C ASP A 82 2.47 14.25 -10.83
N LEU A 83 1.76 15.38 -10.88
CA LEU A 83 0.30 15.43 -10.75
C LEU A 83 -0.41 14.60 -11.83
N THR A 84 0.11 14.65 -13.06
CA THR A 84 -0.42 13.87 -14.19
C THR A 84 -0.23 12.37 -13.94
N GLY A 85 0.94 11.95 -13.45
CA GLY A 85 1.20 10.56 -13.13
C GLY A 85 0.36 10.05 -11.95
N MET A 86 0.24 10.86 -10.88
CA MET A 86 -0.51 10.49 -9.67
C MET A 86 -2.01 10.37 -9.93
N ALA A 87 -2.54 11.06 -10.95
CA ALA A 87 -3.93 10.90 -11.38
C ALA A 87 -4.24 9.49 -11.92
N ALA A 88 -3.23 8.69 -12.23
CA ALA A 88 -3.40 7.30 -12.64
C ALA A 88 -3.16 6.28 -11.51
N ILE A 89 -2.79 6.73 -10.31
CA ILE A 89 -2.48 5.84 -9.19
C ILE A 89 -3.75 5.58 -8.37
N ASP A 90 -4.33 4.41 -8.56
CA ASP A 90 -5.44 3.89 -7.76
C ASP A 90 -4.97 3.18 -6.47
N CYS A 91 -5.93 2.87 -5.60
CA CYS A 91 -5.67 2.31 -4.27
C CYS A 91 -5.10 0.88 -4.28
N PHE A 92 -5.13 0.19 -5.42
CA PHE A 92 -4.61 -1.16 -5.56
C PHE A 92 -3.16 -1.22 -6.07
N VAL A 93 -2.71 -0.16 -6.74
CA VAL A 93 -1.43 -0.14 -7.47
C VAL A 93 -0.33 0.59 -6.70
N LEU A 94 -0.64 1.33 -5.63
CA LEU A 94 0.34 2.14 -4.89
C LEU A 94 1.28 1.31 -3.99
N PHE A 95 2.58 1.49 -4.20
CA PHE A 95 3.64 1.13 -3.26
C PHE A 95 4.59 2.29 -3.14
N LEU A 96 5.13 2.51 -1.94
CA LEU A 96 6.29 3.37 -1.76
C LEU A 96 7.57 2.58 -1.98
N SER A 97 8.49 3.14 -2.75
CA SER A 97 9.83 2.59 -2.95
C SER A 97 10.62 2.54 -1.65
N ALA A 98 11.66 1.73 -1.59
CA ALA A 98 12.54 1.67 -0.42
C ALA A 98 13.14 3.05 -0.10
N ALA A 99 13.52 3.82 -1.12
CA ALA A 99 14.04 5.18 -0.92
C ALA A 99 12.98 6.11 -0.31
N ALA A 100 11.73 6.03 -0.78
CA ALA A 100 10.61 6.80 -0.25
C ALA A 100 10.34 6.46 1.22
N TRP A 101 10.26 5.17 1.56
CA TRP A 101 10.09 4.71 2.93
C TRP A 101 11.20 5.19 3.85
N GLN A 102 12.46 5.09 3.40
CA GLN A 102 13.61 5.49 4.22
C GLN A 102 13.56 6.98 4.52
N ARG A 103 13.31 7.80 3.49
CA ARG A 103 13.16 9.26 3.63
C ARG A 103 12.02 9.62 4.60
N LEU A 104 10.85 9.02 4.40
CA LEU A 104 9.66 9.25 5.22
C LEU A 104 9.91 8.91 6.68
N LEU A 105 10.36 7.69 6.96
CA LEU A 105 10.51 7.20 8.33
C LEU A 105 11.62 7.95 9.07
N ASN A 106 12.73 8.27 8.41
CA ASN A 106 13.80 9.09 8.99
C ASN A 106 13.29 10.47 9.39
N GLU A 107 12.49 11.12 8.54
CA GLU A 107 11.89 12.41 8.86
C GLU A 107 10.94 12.33 10.06
N LEU A 108 10.09 11.31 10.12
CA LEU A 108 9.17 11.12 11.25
C LEU A 108 9.95 10.90 12.57
N LEU A 109 11.03 10.10 12.54
CA LEU A 109 11.88 9.91 13.71
C LEU A 109 12.64 11.19 14.11
N ALA A 110 13.17 11.93 13.12
CA ALA A 110 13.81 13.22 13.36
C ALA A 110 12.83 14.23 13.99
N SER A 111 11.57 14.19 13.56
CA SER A 111 10.44 14.94 14.11
C SER A 111 9.90 14.37 15.43
N LYS A 112 10.68 13.51 16.10
CA LYS A 112 10.39 12.95 17.44
C LYS A 112 9.07 12.17 17.51
N LEU A 113 8.70 11.44 16.45
CA LEU A 113 7.49 10.62 16.43
C LEU A 113 7.36 9.74 17.70
N LEU A 114 8.47 9.14 18.16
CA LEU A 114 8.49 8.19 19.27
C LEU A 114 8.47 8.83 20.67
N GLU A 115 8.55 10.15 20.78
CA GLU A 115 8.45 10.83 22.06
C GLU A 115 7.03 10.66 22.64
N GLY A 116 6.95 10.16 23.88
CA GLY A 116 5.69 9.78 24.52
C GLY A 116 5.26 8.32 24.30
N GLY A 117 6.05 7.51 23.58
CA GLY A 117 5.87 6.07 23.45
C GLY A 117 6.38 5.26 24.66
N PRO A 118 6.24 3.92 24.66
CA PRO A 118 5.73 3.10 23.55
C PRO A 118 4.21 3.22 23.37
N PHE A 119 3.74 3.09 22.13
CA PHE A 119 2.33 3.15 21.78
C PHE A 119 1.71 1.76 21.77
N THR A 120 0.54 1.61 22.39
CA THR A 120 -0.17 0.31 22.48
C THR A 120 -1.48 0.27 21.69
N ALA A 121 -1.92 1.40 21.12
CA ALA A 121 -3.18 1.53 20.40
C ALA A 121 -3.04 2.36 19.13
N TRP A 122 -3.84 1.99 18.11
CA TRP A 122 -3.92 2.69 16.82
C TRP A 122 -4.28 4.16 16.97
N SER A 123 -5.33 4.46 17.75
CA SER A 123 -5.83 5.84 17.93
C SER A 123 -4.75 6.75 18.49
N THR A 124 -4.10 6.36 19.59
CA THR A 124 -3.06 7.17 20.24
C THR A 124 -1.87 7.42 19.32
N PHE A 125 -1.47 6.42 18.54
CA PHE A 125 -0.36 6.56 17.61
C PHE A 125 -0.71 7.46 16.41
N LEU A 126 -1.92 7.31 15.86
CA LEU A 126 -2.38 8.20 14.80
C LEU A 126 -2.49 9.63 15.30
N ASP A 127 -3.14 9.84 16.44
CA ASP A 127 -3.21 11.13 17.12
C ASP A 127 -1.85 11.77 17.33
N ARG A 128 -0.80 10.97 17.60
CA ARG A 128 0.57 11.44 17.66
C ARG A 128 1.05 11.90 16.28
N ILE A 129 0.96 11.04 15.27
CA ILE A 129 1.38 11.34 13.88
C ILE A 129 0.76 12.62 13.35
N GLU A 130 -0.54 12.81 13.57
CA GLU A 130 -1.27 13.98 13.06
C GLU A 130 -0.85 15.28 13.75
N ARG A 131 -0.33 15.20 14.98
CA ARG A 131 0.08 16.36 15.79
C ARG A 131 1.58 16.61 15.79
N ILE A 132 2.40 15.76 15.16
CA ILE A 132 3.85 16.01 15.12
C ILE A 132 4.13 17.27 14.29
N GLU A 133 5.03 18.09 14.81
CA GLU A 133 5.65 19.16 14.05
C GLU A 133 6.73 18.54 13.16
N VAL A 134 6.51 18.60 11.85
CA VAL A 134 7.43 18.02 10.87
C VAL A 134 8.60 18.97 10.67
N THR A 135 9.82 18.49 10.91
CA THR A 135 11.04 19.29 10.85
C THR A 135 11.35 19.72 9.42
N THR A 136 11.23 18.79 8.47
CA THR A 136 11.49 19.00 7.05
C THR A 136 10.30 18.53 6.21
N PRO A 137 9.29 19.38 5.98
CA PRO A 137 8.08 18.98 5.24
C PRO A 137 8.34 18.47 3.81
N SER A 138 9.40 18.94 3.15
CA SER A 138 9.77 18.48 1.80
C SER A 138 10.23 17.01 1.77
N SER A 139 10.71 16.46 2.89
CA SER A 139 11.02 15.03 3.01
C SER A 139 9.77 14.16 2.94
N LEU A 140 8.60 14.71 3.27
CA LEU A 140 7.31 14.01 3.22
C LEU A 140 6.53 14.28 1.93
N ALA A 141 7.07 15.09 1.01
CA ALA A 141 6.46 15.32 -0.30
C ALA A 141 6.77 14.16 -1.25
N LEU A 142 5.74 13.40 -1.62
CA LEU A 142 5.83 12.29 -2.56
C LEU A 142 5.83 12.79 -4.00
N THR A 143 6.72 12.24 -4.80
CA THR A 143 6.91 12.45 -6.24
C THR A 143 6.57 11.17 -6.99
N MET A 144 6.46 11.21 -8.32
CA MET A 144 6.19 9.99 -9.08
C MET A 144 7.28 8.91 -8.93
N ASN A 145 8.52 9.32 -8.68
CA ASN A 145 9.64 8.39 -8.47
C ASN A 145 9.58 7.67 -7.11
N ASP A 146 8.73 8.13 -6.20
CA ASP A 146 8.54 7.47 -4.91
C ASP A 146 7.63 6.25 -5.02
N PHE A 147 6.94 6.06 -6.14
CA PHE A 147 6.00 4.96 -6.32
C PHE A 147 6.58 3.80 -7.12
N ASP A 148 6.51 2.60 -6.55
CA ASP A 148 6.69 1.33 -7.27
C ASP A 148 5.30 0.81 -7.64
N LEU A 149 4.91 0.86 -8.91
CA LEU A 149 3.55 0.50 -9.30
C LEU A 149 3.35 -1.02 -9.39
N GLY A 150 2.28 -1.52 -8.76
CA GLY A 150 1.91 -2.95 -8.79
C GLY A 150 1.06 -3.38 -9.97
N GLU A 151 0.33 -4.49 -9.81
CA GLU A 151 -0.54 -5.03 -10.85
C GLU A 151 -1.77 -4.15 -11.09
N SER A 152 -1.99 -3.80 -12.36
CA SER A 152 -3.20 -3.12 -12.82
C SER A 152 -4.48 -3.83 -12.39
N PHE A 153 -5.57 -3.07 -12.28
CA PHE A 153 -6.89 -3.60 -11.95
C PHE A 153 -7.35 -4.69 -12.93
N GLU A 154 -7.20 -4.40 -14.23
CA GLU A 154 -7.48 -5.32 -15.32
C GLU A 154 -6.21 -6.06 -15.77
N ALA A 155 -6.36 -7.19 -16.45
CA ALA A 155 -5.26 -7.84 -17.16
C ALA A 155 -5.31 -7.43 -18.64
N PRO A 156 -4.21 -6.87 -19.20
CA PRO A 156 -4.18 -6.53 -20.63
C PRO A 156 -4.25 -7.78 -21.50
N ALA A 157 -4.72 -7.63 -22.73
CA ALA A 157 -4.66 -8.70 -23.72
C ALA A 157 -3.20 -9.05 -24.03
N ILE A 158 -2.90 -10.35 -24.17
CA ILE A 158 -1.58 -10.84 -24.53
C ILE A 158 -1.63 -11.30 -25.99
N PRO A 159 -0.87 -10.67 -26.91
CA PRO A 159 -0.80 -11.12 -28.30
C PRO A 159 -0.27 -12.54 -28.40
N GLY A 160 -0.83 -13.31 -29.34
CA GLY A 160 -0.32 -14.65 -29.64
C GLY A 160 1.06 -14.57 -30.30
N ARG A 161 1.88 -15.60 -30.08
CA ARG A 161 3.18 -15.76 -30.74
C ARG A 161 3.12 -16.95 -31.68
N ALA A 162 3.46 -16.75 -32.95
CA ALA A 162 3.59 -17.84 -33.90
C ALA A 162 4.73 -18.79 -33.51
N ALA A 163 4.62 -20.06 -33.88
CA ALA A 163 5.69 -21.03 -33.66
C ALA A 163 6.96 -20.61 -34.42
N ILE A 164 8.12 -20.77 -33.79
CA ILE A 164 9.42 -20.58 -34.45
C ILE A 164 10.00 -21.97 -34.73
N PRO A 165 10.16 -22.34 -36.02
CA PRO A 165 10.80 -23.60 -36.38
C PRO A 165 12.24 -23.66 -35.84
N GLY A 166 12.63 -24.80 -35.28
CA GLY A 166 14.00 -25.02 -34.85
C GLY A 166 14.95 -25.07 -36.05
N ALA A 167 16.08 -24.37 -35.97
CA ALA A 167 17.09 -24.38 -37.03
C ALA A 167 17.93 -25.67 -36.96
N ALA A 168 18.12 -26.32 -38.11
CA ALA A 168 19.07 -27.43 -38.23
C ALA A 168 20.49 -26.94 -37.89
N GLY A 169 21.15 -27.60 -36.93
CA GLY A 169 22.53 -27.28 -36.59
C GLY A 169 23.46 -27.55 -37.78
N ARG A 170 24.45 -26.67 -38.01
CA ARG A 170 25.56 -26.99 -38.92
C ARG A 170 26.46 -28.04 -38.27
N ARG A 171 27.23 -28.77 -39.09
CA ARG A 171 28.11 -29.87 -38.66
C ARG A 171 28.97 -29.44 -37.45
N GLY A 172 28.75 -30.07 -36.29
CA GLY A 172 29.45 -29.78 -35.04
C GLY A 172 28.74 -28.83 -34.07
N GLN A 173 27.58 -28.25 -34.42
CA GLN A 173 26.78 -27.42 -33.50
C GLN A 173 25.42 -28.05 -33.18
N PRO A 174 24.93 -27.89 -31.93
CA PRO A 174 23.64 -28.41 -31.51
C PRO A 174 22.49 -27.73 -32.27
N ARG A 175 21.46 -28.52 -32.60
CA ARG A 175 20.23 -28.04 -33.24
C ARG A 175 19.50 -27.08 -32.29
N ALA A 176 19.03 -25.94 -32.81
CA ALA A 176 18.21 -25.04 -32.02
C ALA A 176 16.81 -25.66 -31.82
N PRO A 177 16.28 -25.73 -30.60
CA PRO A 177 14.95 -26.27 -30.34
C PRO A 177 13.87 -25.39 -30.98
N ALA A 178 12.78 -26.01 -31.44
CA ALA A 178 11.61 -25.28 -31.90
C ALA A 178 10.89 -24.64 -30.71
N ILE A 179 10.35 -23.43 -30.91
CA ILE A 179 9.54 -22.74 -29.91
C ILE A 179 8.07 -22.88 -30.32
N PRO A 180 7.21 -23.49 -29.49
CA PRO A 180 5.81 -23.68 -29.82
C PRO A 180 5.06 -22.35 -29.92
N ALA A 181 3.95 -22.35 -30.67
CA ALA A 181 3.05 -21.21 -30.71
C ALA A 181 2.39 -20.99 -29.34
N VAL A 182 2.16 -19.72 -29.00
CA VAL A 182 1.39 -19.30 -27.83
C VAL A 182 0.12 -18.63 -28.33
N ALA A 183 -1.04 -19.13 -27.92
CA ALA A 183 -2.32 -18.52 -28.28
C ALA A 183 -2.47 -17.13 -27.66
N ALA A 184 -3.16 -16.23 -28.38
CA ALA A 184 -3.52 -14.93 -27.83
C ALA A 184 -4.45 -15.10 -26.62
N GLN A 185 -4.30 -14.26 -25.61
CA GLN A 185 -5.19 -14.21 -24.45
C GLN A 185 -5.96 -12.89 -24.47
N PRO A 186 -7.31 -12.92 -24.35
CA PRO A 186 -8.09 -11.70 -24.25
C PRO A 186 -7.80 -10.97 -22.94
N ALA A 187 -8.08 -9.66 -22.92
CA ALA A 187 -8.04 -8.87 -21.69
C ALA A 187 -9.00 -9.48 -20.66
N GLN A 188 -8.58 -9.52 -19.40
CA GLN A 188 -9.44 -9.97 -18.30
C GLN A 188 -9.85 -8.75 -17.47
N PRO A 189 -11.13 -8.36 -17.47
CA PRO A 189 -11.58 -7.27 -16.65
C PRO A 189 -11.38 -7.60 -15.16
N GLY A 190 -11.15 -6.57 -14.36
CA GLY A 190 -11.15 -6.70 -12.91
C GLY A 190 -12.56 -7.00 -12.38
N PRO A 191 -12.71 -7.37 -11.09
CA PRO A 191 -14.01 -7.74 -10.58
C PRO A 191 -14.98 -6.54 -10.51
N PRO A 192 -16.19 -6.63 -11.09
CA PRO A 192 -17.04 -5.47 -11.35
C PRO A 192 -17.58 -4.79 -10.09
N ASP A 193 -17.76 -5.55 -9.02
CA ASP A 193 -18.25 -5.12 -7.72
C ASP A 193 -17.30 -4.13 -7.02
N ILE A 194 -15.99 -4.24 -7.27
CA ILE A 194 -14.98 -3.33 -6.69
C ILE A 194 -14.41 -2.34 -7.70
N ALA A 195 -14.97 -2.25 -8.91
CA ALA A 195 -14.39 -1.42 -9.97
C ALA A 195 -14.47 0.09 -9.68
N TYR A 196 -15.31 0.55 -8.75
CA TYR A 196 -15.25 1.94 -8.29
C TYR A 196 -13.95 2.26 -7.54
N LEU A 197 -13.33 1.29 -6.86
CA LEU A 197 -12.08 1.50 -6.13
C LEU A 197 -10.90 1.78 -7.07
N SER A 198 -10.93 1.27 -8.31
CA SER A 198 -9.93 1.63 -9.33
C SER A 198 -10.17 3.01 -9.96
N LEU A 199 -11.33 3.63 -9.70
CA LEU A 199 -11.61 5.02 -10.10
C LEU A 199 -11.18 6.03 -9.04
N VAL A 200 -10.96 5.58 -7.78
CA VAL A 200 -10.48 6.43 -6.70
C VAL A 200 -8.95 6.49 -6.74
N THR A 201 -8.44 7.68 -6.97
CA THR A 201 -7.00 7.95 -7.13
C THR A 201 -6.45 8.65 -5.90
N ILE A 202 -5.13 8.58 -5.71
CA ILE A 202 -4.48 9.29 -4.60
C ILE A 202 -4.79 10.79 -4.63
N ASN A 203 -4.90 11.38 -5.82
CA ASN A 203 -5.27 12.79 -6.00
C ASN A 203 -6.68 13.10 -5.50
N THR A 204 -7.65 12.22 -5.77
CA THR A 204 -9.04 12.44 -5.31
C THR A 204 -9.21 12.37 -3.79
N MET A 205 -8.25 11.74 -3.10
CA MET A 205 -8.25 11.53 -1.66
C MET A 205 -7.21 12.42 -0.93
N PHE A 206 -6.60 13.37 -1.65
CA PHE A 206 -5.59 14.28 -1.14
C PHE A 206 -6.19 15.60 -0.65
N TYR A 207 -5.93 15.96 0.60
CA TYR A 207 -6.49 17.13 1.28
C TYR A 207 -5.39 18.03 1.86
N PRO A 208 -4.78 18.91 1.05
CA PRO A 208 -3.55 19.64 1.41
C PRO A 208 -3.72 20.60 2.61
N SER A 209 -4.94 21.04 2.90
CA SER A 209 -5.23 21.97 4.00
C SER A 209 -5.33 21.32 5.38
N THR A 210 -5.13 19.99 5.47
CA THR A 210 -5.29 19.24 6.72
C THR A 210 -3.94 18.87 7.33
N ASN A 211 -3.96 18.52 8.62
CA ASN A 211 -2.79 17.90 9.27
C ASN A 211 -2.55 16.46 8.80
N SER A 212 -3.42 15.87 8.01
CA SER A 212 -3.23 14.52 7.44
C SER A 212 -3.60 14.53 5.97
N PRO A 213 -2.78 15.13 5.09
CA PRO A 213 -3.16 15.33 3.71
C PRO A 213 -3.50 14.04 2.96
N LEU A 214 -2.90 12.92 3.35
CA LEU A 214 -3.22 11.58 2.83
C LEU A 214 -3.97 10.70 3.84
N GLY A 215 -4.55 11.26 4.89
CA GLY A 215 -5.25 10.51 5.94
C GLY A 215 -6.34 9.60 5.39
N SER A 216 -7.27 10.15 4.60
CA SER A 216 -8.36 9.38 3.96
C SER A 216 -7.84 8.27 3.06
N TRP A 217 -6.80 8.54 2.27
CA TRP A 217 -6.16 7.54 1.43
C TRP A 217 -5.55 6.40 2.25
N CYS A 218 -4.84 6.75 3.33
CA CYS A 218 -4.23 5.81 4.26
C CYS A 218 -5.28 4.91 4.93
N ASP A 219 -6.43 5.47 5.31
CA ASP A 219 -7.54 4.72 5.89
C ASP A 219 -8.20 3.77 4.87
N LEU A 220 -8.39 4.22 3.63
CA LEU A 220 -8.87 3.36 2.55
C LEU A 220 -7.91 2.18 2.31
N VAL A 221 -6.64 2.45 2.02
CA VAL A 221 -5.64 1.40 1.74
C VAL A 221 -5.51 0.44 2.92
N GLY A 222 -5.49 0.97 4.14
CA GLY A 222 -5.45 0.18 5.35
C GLY A 222 -6.69 -0.72 5.52
N ALA A 223 -7.86 -0.29 5.04
CA ALA A 223 -9.09 -1.06 5.11
C ALA A 223 -9.19 -2.15 4.04
N LEU A 224 -8.67 -1.90 2.83
CA LEU A 224 -8.64 -2.89 1.76
C LEU A 224 -7.71 -4.07 2.09
N GLY A 225 -6.69 -3.83 2.92
CA GLY A 225 -5.75 -4.85 3.36
C GLY A 225 -4.92 -5.41 2.21
N VAL A 226 -4.77 -6.74 2.16
CA VAL A 226 -4.04 -7.44 1.10
C VAL A 226 -4.91 -7.49 -0.17
N GLY A 227 -4.89 -6.41 -0.95
CA GLY A 227 -5.67 -6.25 -2.19
C GLY A 227 -4.83 -6.07 -3.45
N ARG A 228 -3.53 -6.41 -3.39
CA ARG A 228 -2.50 -5.93 -4.32
C ARG A 228 -2.41 -6.63 -5.65
N THR A 229 -2.63 -7.94 -5.66
CA THR A 229 -2.58 -8.73 -6.89
C THR A 229 -3.98 -8.97 -7.39
N ARG A 230 -4.13 -9.16 -8.70
CA ARG A 230 -5.42 -9.58 -9.25
C ARG A 230 -5.91 -10.88 -8.60
N SER A 231 -4.99 -11.80 -8.27
CA SER A 231 -5.33 -13.03 -7.54
C SER A 231 -5.86 -12.77 -6.13
N SER A 232 -5.28 -11.83 -5.37
CA SER A 232 -5.75 -11.55 -4.01
C SER A 232 -7.10 -10.84 -3.97
N ARG A 233 -7.51 -10.18 -5.06
CA ARG A 233 -8.81 -9.49 -5.17
C ARG A 233 -9.98 -10.43 -5.50
N ARG A 234 -9.71 -11.63 -6.02
CA ARG A 234 -10.75 -12.55 -6.52
C ARG A 234 -11.52 -13.31 -5.43
N PRO A 235 -10.90 -13.83 -4.35
CA PRO A 235 -11.60 -14.62 -3.35
C PRO A 235 -12.77 -13.85 -2.71
N PRO A 236 -13.93 -14.50 -2.48
CA PRO A 236 -15.09 -13.84 -1.85
C PRO A 236 -14.82 -13.31 -0.44
N LEU A 237 -13.89 -13.95 0.29
CA LEU A 237 -13.50 -13.57 1.66
C LEU A 237 -12.25 -12.67 1.71
N ALA A 238 -11.81 -12.13 0.57
CA ALA A 238 -10.71 -11.18 0.58
C ALA A 238 -11.12 -9.88 1.30
N ASN A 239 -10.21 -9.27 2.05
CA ASN A 239 -10.50 -8.04 2.82
C ASN A 239 -11.09 -6.92 1.96
N VAL A 240 -10.63 -6.80 0.71
CA VAL A 240 -11.18 -5.86 -0.29
C VAL A 240 -12.67 -6.06 -0.51
N ARG A 241 -13.18 -7.31 -0.49
CA ARG A 241 -14.62 -7.62 -0.66
C ARG A 241 -15.43 -7.26 0.58
N THR A 242 -14.88 -7.54 1.76
CA THR A 242 -15.54 -7.19 3.02
C THR A 242 -15.61 -5.67 3.19
N ALA A 243 -14.51 -4.98 2.88
CA ALA A 243 -14.47 -3.52 2.88
C ALA A 243 -15.43 -2.94 1.83
N ASP A 244 -15.50 -3.53 0.64
CA ASP A 244 -16.40 -3.12 -0.41
C ASP A 244 -17.87 -3.11 0.02
N VAL A 245 -18.37 -4.21 0.60
CA VAL A 245 -19.76 -4.29 1.06
C VAL A 245 -20.11 -3.15 2.02
N MET A 246 -19.18 -2.80 2.92
CA MET A 246 -19.39 -1.69 3.85
C MET A 246 -19.34 -0.33 3.16
N LEU A 247 -18.35 -0.10 2.30
CA LEU A 247 -18.14 1.18 1.62
C LEU A 247 -19.24 1.48 0.61
N SER A 248 -19.54 0.53 -0.28
CA SER A 248 -20.58 0.68 -1.29
C SER A 248 -21.96 0.89 -0.67
N SER A 249 -22.30 0.13 0.39
CA SER A 249 -23.57 0.29 1.11
C SER A 249 -23.66 1.64 1.84
N ALA A 250 -22.58 2.09 2.47
CA ALA A 250 -22.54 3.38 3.14
C ALA A 250 -22.72 4.54 2.16
N VAL A 251 -22.02 4.51 1.02
CA VAL A 251 -22.17 5.54 -0.03
C VAL A 251 -23.56 5.47 -0.67
N ALA A 252 -24.08 4.28 -0.99
CA ALA A 252 -25.41 4.13 -1.56
C ALA A 252 -26.49 4.68 -0.62
N SER A 253 -26.42 4.34 0.67
CA SER A 253 -27.36 4.86 1.68
C SER A 253 -27.30 6.38 1.82
N ARG A 254 -26.11 6.96 1.68
CA ARG A 254 -25.89 8.41 1.78
C ARG A 254 -26.41 9.18 0.56
N VAL A 255 -26.18 8.66 -0.64
CA VAL A 255 -26.49 9.36 -1.90
C VAL A 255 -27.91 9.11 -2.37
N LEU A 256 -28.43 7.90 -2.17
CA LEU A 256 -29.73 7.47 -2.69
C LEU A 256 -30.81 7.33 -1.60
N GLY A 257 -30.44 7.50 -0.32
CA GLY A 257 -31.33 7.36 0.83
C GLY A 257 -31.38 5.94 1.44
N SER A 258 -32.05 5.81 2.58
CA SER A 258 -32.13 4.55 3.34
C SER A 258 -32.82 3.45 2.53
N GLY A 259 -32.12 2.32 2.31
CA GLY A 259 -32.65 1.15 1.61
C GLY A 259 -32.16 0.98 0.15
N ALA A 260 -31.32 1.90 -0.33
CA ALA A 260 -30.65 1.72 -1.62
C ALA A 260 -29.50 0.72 -1.50
N ASN A 261 -29.60 -0.40 -2.23
CA ASN A 261 -28.61 -1.46 -2.18
C ASN A 261 -27.55 -1.38 -3.28
N GLN A 262 -27.72 -0.50 -4.28
CA GLN A 262 -26.81 -0.38 -5.41
C GLN A 262 -26.77 1.05 -5.95
N ALA A 263 -25.56 1.60 -6.04
CA ALA A 263 -25.25 2.83 -6.76
C ALA A 263 -24.27 2.51 -7.90
N PRO A 264 -24.30 3.26 -9.03
CA PRO A 264 -23.31 3.08 -10.09
C PRO A 264 -21.87 3.30 -9.57
N ASN A 265 -20.91 2.53 -10.08
CA ASN A 265 -19.50 2.63 -9.65
C ASN A 265 -18.93 4.05 -9.74
N ALA A 266 -19.27 4.80 -10.80
CA ALA A 266 -18.84 6.18 -10.95
C ALA A 266 -19.40 7.08 -9.83
N LEU A 267 -20.65 6.85 -9.42
CA LEU A 267 -21.28 7.61 -8.34
C LEU A 267 -20.63 7.29 -6.99
N ILE A 268 -20.34 6.01 -6.74
CA ILE A 268 -19.63 5.58 -5.53
C ILE A 268 -18.25 6.22 -5.48
N ALA A 269 -17.48 6.14 -6.57
CA ALA A 269 -16.13 6.69 -6.65
C ALA A 269 -16.08 8.21 -6.40
N VAL A 270 -17.07 8.97 -6.89
CA VAL A 270 -17.14 10.42 -6.69
C VAL A 270 -17.43 10.80 -5.24
N HIS A 271 -18.26 10.02 -4.54
CA HIS A 271 -18.68 10.34 -3.17
C HIS A 271 -17.83 9.67 -2.08
N LEU A 272 -17.02 8.68 -2.44
CA LEU A 272 -16.14 8.00 -1.49
C LEU A 272 -15.17 8.97 -0.76
N PRO A 273 -14.50 9.93 -1.43
CA PRO A 273 -13.61 10.86 -0.74
C PRO A 273 -14.33 11.73 0.28
N ASP A 274 -15.47 12.31 -0.08
CA ASP A 274 -16.29 13.11 0.84
C ASP A 274 -16.73 12.29 2.05
N MET A 275 -17.07 11.02 1.84
CA MET A 275 -17.45 10.11 2.89
C MET A 275 -16.30 9.88 3.89
N PHE A 276 -15.07 9.62 3.42
CA PHE A 276 -13.89 9.48 4.29
C PHE A 276 -13.48 10.80 4.96
N ARG A 277 -13.76 11.95 4.34
CA ARG A 277 -13.48 13.27 4.94
C ARG A 277 -14.42 13.55 6.11
N GLU A 278 -15.70 13.21 5.97
CA GLU A 278 -16.74 13.57 6.94
C GLU A 278 -16.93 12.53 8.04
N MET A 279 -16.81 11.25 7.69
CA MET A 279 -16.64 10.23 8.70
C MET A 279 -15.20 10.29 9.17
N GLN A 280 -14.97 10.90 10.34
CA GLN A 280 -13.83 10.53 11.19
C GLN A 280 -14.00 9.05 11.56
N LEU A 281 -13.80 8.15 10.59
CA LEU A 281 -14.13 6.73 10.72
C LEU A 281 -13.37 6.22 11.94
N PRO A 282 -14.07 5.74 12.98
CA PRO A 282 -13.38 5.09 14.09
C PRO A 282 -12.64 3.92 13.47
N ASN A 283 -11.31 3.92 13.64
CA ASN A 283 -10.37 2.89 13.23
C ASN A 283 -11.06 1.63 12.71
N LEU A 284 -11.14 1.46 11.38
CA LEU A 284 -11.45 0.18 10.77
C LEU A 284 -10.28 -0.78 11.07
N SER A 285 -10.19 -1.22 12.31
CA SER A 285 -9.43 -2.39 12.71
C SER A 285 -10.34 -3.55 12.39
N PHE A 286 -10.05 -4.23 11.29
CA PHE A 286 -10.63 -5.54 11.01
C PHE A 286 -10.13 -6.48 12.12
N GLY A 287 -10.93 -6.56 13.19
CA GLY A 287 -10.73 -7.51 14.26
C GLY A 287 -10.82 -8.89 13.64
N ARG A 288 -9.68 -9.58 13.62
CA ARG A 288 -9.67 -11.02 13.48
C ARG A 288 -10.57 -11.54 14.60
N VAL A 289 -11.68 -12.20 14.24
CA VAL A 289 -12.44 -12.99 15.20
C VAL A 289 -11.50 -14.09 15.65
N GLU A 290 -10.83 -13.88 16.79
CA GLU A 290 -10.19 -14.95 17.54
C GLU A 290 -11.33 -15.77 18.14
N HIS A 291 -11.67 -16.87 17.45
CA HIS A 291 -12.43 -17.93 18.08
C HIS A 291 -11.65 -18.41 19.30
N ARG A 292 -12.32 -18.33 20.46
CA ARG A 292 -11.95 -19.03 21.69
C ARG A 292 -11.83 -20.53 21.45
#